data_AF-A0AAU2G4W7-F1
#
_entry.id   AF-A0AAU2G4W7-F1
#
_cell.length_a   1.000
_cell.length_b   1.000
_cell.length_c   1.000
_cell.angle_alpha   90.00
_cell.angle_beta   90.00
_cell.angle_gamma   90.00
#
_symmetry.space_group_name_H-M   'P 1'
#
loop_
_entity.id
_entity.type
_entity.pdbx_description
1 polymer ?
#
loop_
_entity_poly.entity_id
_entity_poly.type
_entity_poly.pdbx_seq_one_letter_code
_entity_poly.pdbx_strand_id
1 'polypeptide(L)'
;MELKGALGALDAHEPVSLLGLRETQWLDAKAAPYQLANPRSVEELAKDVAAFANGGGGLIVIGIATRLEHDEEVLDHIVEVAPAAVNLDQIRKLIRQWITPAPRGVRVGWSGGDGERVAFIDIPAQAVDTLFVVPAPVGKPGSPRTDTVAVPMRDGDSTHWLPRTEIQQLLSAGVRASGMPTAKALTELVRQAVSEAGPDGGLRVGQGLPDREREMRAAYEQLADAGLGQPAGEAWAQGAAALQDLHHERDGEPGWVLCLMAGRPPVAIAAPIWQAIVEAGRHAPGQDPLAAIGLPRPPEDTDTPWVIAAGSRSVDVDGGSWGAGRLTCSGRGVGRWQPLPRFSINQGRSAENWTAGQTPALRLRAVVNLPWAEASTLEINKSRRTQLEQQLPHSAVAGAVTILSRRRGAELPAARWERGPFGNSDRSAGYTCTIAGPDGTPAVTASVMLALPTTMESTVVACADVLIENPEAWAVALRPGWDTQLGLDEVQAVLLAAWETAAELLPDVVGDPASLKWAAPPTTELRITSEQPAENGVLPVLDTLVDLGPLGPNDNGPRPKLAVTITAAPAMDRAERQHLLREALVHMAHAFGYVDAETDVL
;
A
#
# COMPACT_ATOMS: atom_id res chain seq x y z
N MET A 1 -21.21 42.56 27.10
CA MET A 1 -19.74 42.56 26.92
C MET A 1 -19.46 42.16 25.49
N GLU A 2 -18.53 42.81 24.79
CA GLU A 2 -18.16 42.47 23.40
C GLU A 2 -16.89 41.60 23.37
N LEU A 3 -16.57 40.96 22.24
CA LEU A 3 -15.42 40.04 22.06
C LEU A 3 -14.12 40.56 22.67
N LYS A 4 -13.76 41.82 22.42
CA LYS A 4 -12.55 42.44 22.95
C LYS A 4 -12.55 42.54 24.49
N GLY A 5 -13.72 42.78 25.08
CA GLY A 5 -13.90 42.79 26.54
C GLY A 5 -13.79 41.40 27.16
N ALA A 6 -14.36 40.39 26.49
CA ALA A 6 -14.25 38.99 26.91
C ALA A 6 -12.81 38.48 26.84
N LEU A 7 -12.10 38.76 25.74
CA LEU A 7 -10.67 38.44 25.60
C LEU A 7 -9.82 39.17 26.65
N GLY A 8 -10.13 40.45 26.92
CA GLY A 8 -9.45 41.21 27.97
C GLY A 8 -9.64 40.60 29.37
N ALA A 9 -10.84 40.12 29.69
CA ALA A 9 -11.10 39.41 30.95
C ALA A 9 -10.33 38.09 31.04
N LEU A 10 -10.28 37.32 29.94
CA LEU A 10 -9.51 36.08 29.90
C LEU A 10 -8.00 36.31 30.03
N ASP A 11 -7.46 37.31 29.34
CA ASP A 11 -6.04 37.71 29.43
C ASP A 11 -5.68 38.27 30.83
N ALA A 12 -6.66 38.84 31.54
CA ALA A 12 -6.53 39.29 32.93
C ALA A 12 -6.72 38.17 33.97
N HIS A 13 -6.93 36.92 33.54
CA HIS A 13 -7.24 35.77 34.41
C HIS A 13 -8.56 35.87 35.19
N GLU A 14 -9.57 36.57 34.65
CA GLU A 14 -10.89 36.78 35.27
C GLU A 14 -12.04 36.12 34.47
N PRO A 15 -12.07 34.78 34.32
CA PRO A 15 -13.08 34.10 33.50
C PRO A 15 -14.51 34.21 34.07
N VAL A 16 -14.66 34.48 35.37
CA VAL A 16 -15.95 34.70 36.04
C VAL A 16 -16.71 35.89 35.43
N SER A 17 -16.00 36.87 34.88
CA SER A 17 -16.61 38.02 34.22
C SER A 17 -17.37 37.68 32.94
N LEU A 18 -17.21 36.45 32.42
CA LEU A 18 -17.96 35.94 31.27
C LEU A 18 -19.33 35.35 31.66
N LEU A 19 -19.58 35.09 32.95
CA LEU A 19 -20.86 34.53 33.39
C LEU A 19 -22.00 35.53 33.17
N GLY A 20 -23.17 35.03 32.80
CA GLY A 20 -24.33 35.80 32.40
C GLY A 20 -24.30 36.32 30.95
N LEU A 21 -23.20 36.09 30.21
CA LEU A 21 -23.19 36.33 28.77
C LEU A 21 -24.00 35.24 28.05
N ARG A 22 -24.67 35.67 26.98
CA ARG A 22 -25.34 34.76 26.05
C ARG A 22 -24.33 34.23 25.05
N GLU A 23 -24.48 32.97 24.63
CA GLU A 23 -23.83 32.50 23.42
C GLU A 23 -24.30 33.33 22.22
N THR A 24 -23.37 33.61 21.32
CA THR A 24 -23.62 34.47 20.16
C THR A 24 -22.78 34.02 18.98
N GLN A 25 -22.87 34.78 17.88
CA GLN A 25 -22.03 34.58 16.70
C GLN A 25 -20.52 34.59 17.00
N TRP A 26 -20.08 35.29 18.06
CA TRP A 26 -18.67 35.38 18.42
C TRP A 26 -18.30 34.64 19.72
N LEU A 27 -19.24 34.00 20.43
CA LEU A 27 -18.99 33.31 21.71
C LEU A 27 -19.68 31.94 21.75
N ASP A 28 -18.92 30.91 22.12
CA ASP A 28 -19.39 29.54 22.35
C ASP A 28 -18.72 28.98 23.62
N ALA A 29 -19.50 28.31 24.47
CA ALA A 29 -19.06 27.74 25.74
C ALA A 29 -19.20 26.22 25.73
N LYS A 30 -18.12 25.52 26.09
CA LYS A 30 -18.12 24.07 26.26
C LYS A 30 -17.94 23.75 27.73
N ALA A 31 -18.87 23.01 28.33
CA ALA A 31 -18.77 22.59 29.73
C ALA A 31 -17.58 21.65 29.98
N ALA A 32 -17.18 20.86 28.98
CA ALA A 32 -16.11 19.87 29.10
C ALA A 32 -15.07 20.01 27.96
N PRO A 33 -13.80 19.63 28.22
CA PRO A 33 -12.77 19.54 27.18
C PRO A 33 -13.12 18.62 26.01
N TYR A 34 -12.64 18.98 24.81
CA TYR A 34 -12.61 18.09 23.67
C TYR A 34 -11.76 16.84 23.98
N GLN A 35 -12.34 15.65 23.79
CA GLN A 35 -11.64 14.38 24.03
C GLN A 35 -10.77 14.02 22.82
N LEU A 36 -9.58 14.62 22.70
CA LEU A 36 -8.75 14.55 21.48
C LEU A 36 -8.22 13.14 21.11
N ALA A 37 -8.38 12.15 21.98
CA ALA A 37 -8.13 10.74 21.65
C ALA A 37 -9.27 10.10 20.84
N ASN A 38 -10.46 10.72 20.83
CA ASN A 38 -11.62 10.31 20.06
C ASN A 38 -11.67 11.09 18.74
N PRO A 39 -11.61 10.42 17.58
CA PRO A 39 -11.69 11.08 16.27
C PRO A 39 -12.90 12.01 16.12
N ARG A 40 -14.06 11.64 16.71
CA ARG A 40 -15.28 12.46 16.65
C ARG A 40 -15.13 13.81 17.36
N SER A 41 -14.39 13.86 18.47
CA SER A 41 -14.12 15.11 19.18
C SER A 41 -13.09 15.98 18.46
N VAL A 42 -12.21 15.37 17.66
CA VAL A 42 -11.31 16.12 16.76
C VAL A 42 -12.09 16.74 15.61
N GLU A 43 -13.03 16.00 15.02
CA GLU A 43 -13.96 16.53 14.00
C GLU A 43 -14.78 17.70 14.54
N GLU A 44 -15.28 17.60 15.78
CA GLU A 44 -16.04 18.66 16.45
C GLU A 44 -15.20 19.91 16.69
N LEU A 45 -13.97 19.77 17.22
CA LEU A 45 -13.04 20.89 17.36
C LEU A 45 -12.77 21.59 16.02
N ALA A 46 -12.48 20.82 14.97
CA ALA A 46 -12.19 21.36 13.65
C ALA A 46 -13.41 22.09 13.07
N LYS A 47 -14.60 21.51 13.22
CA LYS A 47 -15.87 22.10 12.81
C LYS A 47 -16.11 23.44 13.49
N ASP A 48 -15.98 23.51 14.81
CA ASP A 48 -16.28 24.71 15.59
C ASP A 48 -15.31 25.85 15.24
N VAL A 49 -14.01 25.57 15.19
CA VAL A 49 -12.98 26.56 14.85
C VAL A 49 -13.13 27.06 13.41
N ALA A 50 -13.42 26.16 12.45
CA ALA A 50 -13.65 26.56 11.06
C ALA A 50 -14.94 27.38 10.91
N ALA A 51 -15.99 27.07 11.69
CA ALA A 51 -17.22 27.87 11.71
C ALA A 51 -16.96 29.30 12.14
N PHE A 52 -16.19 29.51 13.22
CA PHE A 52 -15.80 30.84 13.67
C PHE A 52 -14.91 31.55 12.64
N ALA A 53 -13.98 30.84 12.01
CA ALA A 53 -13.14 31.41 10.95
C ALA A 53 -13.98 31.92 9.75
N ASN A 54 -15.01 31.16 9.36
CA ASN A 54 -15.98 31.55 8.32
C ASN A 54 -17.00 32.61 8.80
N GLY A 55 -17.19 32.74 10.12
CA GLY A 55 -18.20 33.58 10.76
C GLY A 55 -17.72 34.97 11.19
N GLY A 56 -16.48 35.37 10.86
CA GLY A 56 -15.91 36.67 11.24
C GLY A 56 -15.05 36.65 12.51
N GLY A 57 -14.70 35.46 13.00
CA GLY A 57 -13.94 35.25 14.22
C GLY A 57 -14.81 35.09 15.47
N GLY A 58 -14.17 34.76 16.59
CA GLY A 58 -14.85 34.57 17.87
C GLY A 58 -14.00 33.86 18.90
N LEU A 59 -14.66 33.40 19.96
CA LEU A 59 -14.07 32.87 21.17
C LEU A 59 -14.81 31.60 21.58
N ILE A 60 -14.08 30.51 21.75
CA ILE A 60 -14.56 29.27 22.38
C ILE A 60 -13.97 29.22 23.78
N VAL A 61 -14.82 29.06 24.80
CA VAL A 61 -14.37 28.92 26.21
C VAL A 61 -14.75 27.53 26.71
N ILE A 62 -13.76 26.81 27.23
CA ILE A 62 -13.87 25.43 27.71
C ILE A 62 -13.78 25.44 29.23
N GLY A 63 -14.77 24.87 29.89
CA GLY A 63 -14.93 24.89 31.34
C GLY A 63 -16.03 25.83 31.83
N ILE A 64 -17.00 26.19 30.98
CA ILE A 64 -18.17 26.95 31.41
C ILE A 64 -19.42 26.19 30.98
N ALA A 65 -20.29 25.89 31.94
CA ALA A 65 -21.59 25.30 31.68
C ALA A 65 -22.61 26.41 31.35
N THR A 66 -23.53 26.10 30.44
CA THR A 66 -24.61 26.99 30.04
C THR A 66 -25.93 26.57 30.68
N ARG A 67 -26.85 27.52 30.80
CA ARG A 67 -28.26 27.28 31.12
C ARG A 67 -29.14 27.89 30.05
N LEU A 68 -30.26 27.25 29.74
CA LEU A 68 -31.22 27.76 28.77
C LEU A 68 -32.09 28.85 29.42
N GLU A 69 -32.14 30.03 28.83
CA GLU A 69 -32.99 31.15 29.24
C GLU A 69 -33.65 31.78 28.02
N HIS A 70 -34.98 31.70 27.91
CA HIS A 70 -35.75 32.22 26.77
C HIS A 70 -35.22 31.72 25.40
N ASP A 71 -34.96 30.42 25.30
CA ASP A 71 -34.41 29.72 24.12
C ASP A 71 -32.98 30.15 23.72
N GLU A 72 -32.25 30.83 24.60
CA GLU A 72 -30.84 31.18 24.40
C GLU A 72 -29.96 30.54 25.50
N GLU A 73 -28.77 30.07 25.12
CA GLU A 73 -27.80 29.57 26.08
C GLU A 73 -27.05 30.71 26.76
N VAL A 74 -27.11 30.75 28.10
CA VAL A 74 -26.43 31.73 28.94
C VAL A 74 -25.35 31.04 29.75
N LEU A 75 -24.13 31.57 29.74
CA LEU A 75 -23.01 31.08 30.56
C LEU A 75 -23.39 31.20 32.04
N ASP A 76 -23.44 30.06 32.75
CA ASP A 76 -24.03 29.97 34.10
C ASP A 76 -22.96 29.89 35.19
N HIS A 77 -22.15 28.83 35.16
CA HIS A 77 -21.10 28.59 36.15
C HIS A 77 -19.87 27.92 35.53
N ILE A 78 -18.72 28.11 36.18
CA ILE A 78 -17.45 27.51 35.78
C ILE A 78 -17.41 26.04 36.22
N VAL A 79 -17.08 25.16 35.27
CA VAL A 79 -16.72 23.76 35.49
C VAL A 79 -15.21 23.70 35.38
N GLU A 80 -14.51 23.71 36.52
CA GLU A 80 -13.06 23.77 36.58
C GLU A 80 -12.41 22.71 35.69
N VAL A 81 -11.52 23.16 34.80
CA VAL A 81 -10.79 22.28 33.89
C VAL A 81 -9.42 21.96 34.47
N ALA A 82 -9.20 20.67 34.75
CA ALA A 82 -7.89 20.18 35.14
C ALA A 82 -6.87 20.41 33.99
N PRO A 83 -5.68 20.99 34.24
CA PRO A 83 -4.67 21.22 33.21
C PRO A 83 -4.26 19.96 32.45
N ALA A 84 -4.26 18.80 33.12
CA ALA A 84 -3.95 17.51 32.51
C ALA A 84 -5.02 17.02 31.50
N ALA A 85 -6.24 17.56 31.56
CA ALA A 85 -7.34 17.17 30.67
C ALA A 85 -7.33 17.91 29.33
N VAL A 86 -6.54 18.99 29.20
CA VAL A 86 -6.43 19.78 27.96
C VAL A 86 -4.97 19.93 27.55
N ASN A 87 -4.63 19.42 26.38
CA ASN A 87 -3.34 19.66 25.76
C ASN A 87 -3.45 20.80 24.72
N LEU A 88 -3.08 22.02 25.11
CA LEU A 88 -3.19 23.21 24.25
C LEU A 88 -2.34 23.07 22.97
N ASP A 89 -1.18 22.43 23.03
CA ASP A 89 -0.33 22.21 21.86
C ASP A 89 -0.95 21.23 20.88
N GLN A 90 -1.59 20.18 21.39
CA GLN A 90 -2.33 19.24 20.56
C GLN A 90 -3.51 19.91 19.87
N ILE A 91 -4.25 20.78 20.56
CA ILE A 91 -5.34 21.59 19.95
C ILE A 91 -4.79 22.42 18.79
N ARG A 92 -3.69 23.17 19.01
CA ARG A 92 -3.07 23.99 17.95
C ARG A 92 -2.64 23.16 16.74
N LYS A 93 -2.04 21.98 16.97
CA LYS A 93 -1.61 21.07 15.89
C LYS A 93 -2.81 20.53 15.10
N LEU A 94 -3.86 20.09 15.80
CA LEU A 94 -5.06 19.56 15.16
C LEU A 94 -5.80 20.61 14.33
N ILE A 95 -5.92 21.85 14.81
CA ILE A 95 -6.50 22.97 14.05
C ILE A 95 -5.76 23.16 12.71
N ARG A 96 -4.42 23.14 12.71
CA ARG A 96 -3.62 23.30 11.48
C ARG A 96 -3.72 22.10 10.54
N GLN A 97 -3.88 20.91 11.11
CA GLN A 97 -3.94 19.66 10.34
C GLN A 97 -5.33 19.44 9.70
N TRP A 98 -6.40 19.84 10.39
CA TRP A 98 -7.77 19.46 10.02
C TRP A 98 -8.55 20.58 9.30
N ILE A 99 -8.07 21.81 9.30
CA ILE A 99 -8.73 22.94 8.65
C ILE A 99 -7.87 23.43 7.50
N THR A 100 -8.47 23.56 6.32
CA THR A 100 -7.80 24.03 5.10
C THR A 100 -8.49 25.29 4.56
N PRO A 101 -7.76 26.40 4.33
CA PRO A 101 -6.41 26.66 4.85
C PRO A 101 -6.42 26.74 6.39
N ALA A 102 -5.26 26.65 7.04
CA ALA A 102 -5.20 26.80 8.50
C ALA A 102 -5.54 28.25 8.90
N PRO A 103 -6.49 28.49 9.84
CA PRO A 103 -6.81 29.83 10.30
C PRO A 103 -5.60 30.53 10.94
N ARG A 104 -5.37 31.79 10.57
CA ARG A 104 -4.21 32.58 11.02
C ARG A 104 -4.49 33.23 12.36
N GLY A 105 -3.46 33.32 13.21
CA GLY A 105 -3.52 34.08 14.46
C GLY A 105 -4.33 33.45 15.61
N VAL A 106 -4.76 32.19 15.46
CA VAL A 106 -5.52 31.48 16.53
C VAL A 106 -4.68 31.39 17.81
N ARG A 107 -5.21 31.91 18.92
CA ARG A 107 -4.59 31.78 20.25
C ARG A 107 -5.33 30.70 21.04
N VAL A 108 -4.58 29.87 21.76
CA VAL A 108 -5.13 28.86 22.67
C VAL A 108 -4.45 29.08 24.01
N GLY A 109 -5.22 29.20 25.10
CA GLY A 109 -4.67 29.62 26.38
C GLY A 109 -5.46 29.16 27.59
N TRP A 110 -4.94 29.49 28.77
CA TRP A 110 -5.59 29.28 30.07
C TRP A 110 -5.98 30.61 30.68
N SER A 111 -7.09 30.63 31.42
CA SER A 111 -7.52 31.76 32.25
C SER A 111 -8.06 31.26 33.60
N GLY A 112 -7.99 32.09 34.64
CA GLY A 112 -8.44 31.75 36.00
C GLY A 112 -7.40 31.04 36.88
N GLY A 113 -7.69 31.02 38.19
CA GLY A 113 -6.91 30.35 39.24
C GLY A 113 -7.47 28.99 39.63
N ASP A 114 -6.99 28.43 40.75
CA ASP A 114 -7.52 27.16 41.29
C ASP A 114 -8.99 27.31 41.67
N GLY A 115 -9.85 26.38 41.22
CA GLY A 115 -11.30 26.43 41.42
C GLY A 115 -12.10 27.17 40.33
N GLU A 116 -11.45 27.96 39.46
CA GLU A 116 -12.11 28.78 38.42
C GLU A 116 -11.40 28.69 37.05
N ARG A 117 -10.59 27.65 36.84
CA ARG A 117 -9.74 27.52 35.65
C ARG A 117 -10.52 27.10 34.40
N VAL A 118 -10.33 27.85 33.32
CA VAL A 118 -10.90 27.58 31.99
C VAL A 118 -9.82 27.61 30.91
N ALA A 119 -10.01 26.85 29.83
CA ALA A 119 -9.22 26.99 28.60
C ALA A 119 -9.99 27.82 27.58
N PHE A 120 -9.28 28.50 26.68
CA PHE A 120 -9.94 29.26 25.62
C PHE A 120 -9.23 29.08 24.27
N ILE A 121 -10.00 29.27 23.20
CA ILE A 121 -9.55 29.35 21.82
C ILE A 121 -10.08 30.66 21.25
N ASP A 122 -9.18 31.58 20.95
CA ASP A 122 -9.46 32.86 20.30
C ASP A 122 -9.17 32.73 18.81
N ILE A 123 -10.20 32.88 18.00
CA ILE A 123 -10.16 32.80 16.54
C ILE A 123 -10.33 34.23 16.01
N PRO A 124 -9.26 34.92 15.57
CA PRO A 124 -9.40 36.27 15.06
C PRO A 124 -10.15 36.26 13.72
N ALA A 125 -10.72 37.41 13.35
CA ALA A 125 -11.34 37.60 12.04
C ALA A 125 -10.35 37.25 10.92
N GLN A 126 -10.80 36.40 9.99
CA GLN A 126 -10.02 35.98 8.83
C GLN A 126 -10.34 36.87 7.62
N ALA A 127 -9.55 36.73 6.55
CA ALA A 127 -9.81 37.47 5.32
C ALA A 127 -11.15 37.04 4.70
N VAL A 128 -11.98 38.03 4.34
CA VAL A 128 -13.38 37.82 3.88
C VAL A 128 -13.50 37.06 2.55
N ASP A 129 -12.39 36.89 1.84
CA ASP A 129 -12.28 36.16 0.58
C ASP A 129 -11.81 34.71 0.75
N THR A 130 -11.55 34.27 1.99
CA THR A 130 -11.02 32.95 2.29
C THR A 130 -12.09 32.08 2.94
N LEU A 131 -12.37 30.94 2.30
CA LEU A 131 -13.28 29.91 2.85
C LEU A 131 -12.48 28.84 3.59
N PHE A 132 -12.87 28.52 4.82
CA PHE A 132 -12.25 27.50 5.65
C PHE A 132 -13.05 26.20 5.58
N VAL A 133 -12.39 25.11 5.16
CA VAL A 133 -13.02 23.80 4.97
C VAL A 133 -12.44 22.76 5.91
N VAL A 134 -13.25 21.74 6.22
CA VAL A 134 -12.85 20.56 6.99
C VAL A 134 -13.17 19.29 6.19
N PRO A 135 -12.52 18.15 6.50
CA PRO A 135 -12.93 16.86 5.95
C PRO A 135 -14.41 16.58 6.23
N ALA A 136 -15.14 16.03 5.26
CA ALA A 136 -16.54 15.68 5.46
C ALA A 136 -16.68 14.59 6.55
N PRO A 137 -17.64 14.69 7.48
CA PRO A 137 -17.85 13.67 8.50
C PRO A 137 -18.24 12.33 7.85
N VAL A 138 -17.42 11.29 7.99
CA VAL A 138 -17.66 9.96 7.37
C VAL A 138 -18.39 8.98 8.30
N GLY A 139 -18.68 9.37 9.55
CA GLY A 139 -19.45 8.58 10.51
C GLY A 139 -18.81 7.25 10.94
N LYS A 140 -17.54 7.00 10.58
CA LYS A 140 -16.74 5.83 10.97
C LYS A 140 -15.33 6.28 11.39
N PRO A 141 -14.71 5.69 12.42
CA PRO A 141 -13.34 5.99 12.78
C PRO A 141 -12.38 5.57 11.66
N GLY A 142 -11.63 6.54 11.13
CA GLY A 142 -10.68 6.37 10.03
C GLY A 142 -10.12 7.73 9.58
N SER A 143 -9.00 7.72 8.87
CA SER A 143 -8.36 8.95 8.38
C SER A 143 -9.30 9.75 7.47
N PRO A 144 -9.32 11.10 7.58
CA PRO A 144 -10.17 11.95 6.77
C PRO A 144 -9.90 11.70 5.28
N ARG A 145 -10.95 11.51 4.48
CA ARG A 145 -10.81 11.40 3.03
C ARG A 145 -10.54 12.78 2.45
N THR A 146 -9.45 12.91 1.69
CA THR A 146 -9.03 14.18 1.07
C THR A 146 -9.87 14.57 -0.14
N ASP A 147 -10.77 13.70 -0.61
CA ASP A 147 -11.66 13.93 -1.76
C ASP A 147 -13.04 14.47 -1.36
N THR A 148 -13.30 14.66 -0.06
CA THR A 148 -14.58 15.15 0.46
C THR A 148 -14.38 16.30 1.45
N VAL A 149 -14.99 17.45 1.14
CA VAL A 149 -14.91 18.66 1.98
C VAL A 149 -16.30 19.08 2.47
N ALA A 150 -16.35 19.62 3.68
CA ALA A 150 -17.50 20.29 4.26
C ALA A 150 -17.11 21.71 4.68
N VAL A 151 -18.05 22.64 4.57
CA VAL A 151 -17.85 24.04 4.95
C VAL A 151 -18.76 24.34 6.13
N PRO A 152 -18.24 24.42 7.36
CA PRO A 152 -19.03 24.82 8.52
C PRO A 152 -19.23 26.33 8.51
N MET A 153 -20.47 26.77 8.69
CA MET A 153 -20.86 28.18 8.75
C MET A 153 -21.46 28.46 10.13
N ARG A 154 -21.03 29.56 10.74
CA ARG A 154 -21.61 30.08 11.99
C ARG A 154 -22.74 31.04 11.65
N ASP A 155 -23.91 30.83 12.24
CA ASP A 155 -25.06 31.75 12.18
C ASP A 155 -25.73 31.81 13.56
N GLY A 156 -25.66 32.97 14.21
CA GLY A 156 -26.00 33.12 15.62
C GLY A 156 -25.15 32.19 16.51
N ASP A 157 -25.79 31.52 17.46
CA ASP A 157 -25.19 30.50 18.33
C ASP A 157 -25.06 29.12 17.65
N SER A 158 -25.57 28.97 16.42
CA SER A 158 -25.61 27.70 15.71
C SER A 158 -24.49 27.54 14.67
N THR A 159 -24.08 26.30 14.45
CA THR A 159 -23.15 25.93 13.37
C THR A 159 -23.82 24.95 12.42
N HIS A 160 -24.03 25.37 11.17
CA HIS A 160 -24.60 24.56 10.11
C HIS A 160 -23.58 24.25 9.01
N TRP A 161 -23.88 23.27 8.16
CA TRP A 161 -23.06 22.96 7.01
C TRP A 161 -23.56 23.74 5.79
N LEU A 162 -22.66 24.37 5.06
CA LEU A 162 -23.01 24.99 3.78
C LEU A 162 -23.59 23.90 2.86
N PRO A 163 -24.80 24.09 2.30
CA PRO A 163 -25.42 23.08 1.46
C PRO A 163 -24.56 22.75 0.23
N ARG A 164 -24.60 21.48 -0.21
CA ARG A 164 -23.88 21.02 -1.41
C ARG A 164 -24.19 21.87 -2.64
N THR A 165 -25.42 22.36 -2.75
CA THR A 165 -25.86 23.26 -3.83
C THR A 165 -25.12 24.60 -3.81
N GLU A 166 -24.89 25.17 -2.63
CA GLU A 166 -24.17 26.43 -2.47
C GLU A 166 -22.67 26.24 -2.69
N ILE A 167 -22.09 25.15 -2.18
CA ILE A 167 -20.71 24.75 -2.49
C ILE A 167 -20.53 24.61 -4.01
N GLN A 168 -21.47 23.93 -4.69
CA GLN A 168 -21.43 23.77 -6.14
C GLN A 168 -21.59 25.11 -6.87
N GLN A 169 -22.44 26.03 -6.38
CA GLN A 169 -22.62 27.35 -6.95
C GLN A 169 -21.35 28.21 -6.82
N LEU A 170 -20.69 28.18 -5.66
CA LEU A 170 -19.41 28.86 -5.42
C LEU A 170 -18.32 28.30 -6.34
N LEU A 171 -18.20 26.97 -6.42
CA LEU A 171 -17.25 26.32 -7.33
C LEU A 171 -17.55 26.68 -8.80
N SER A 172 -18.83 26.67 -9.19
CA SER A 172 -19.24 27.06 -10.54
C SER A 172 -19.00 28.54 -10.83
N ALA A 173 -19.11 29.41 -9.83
CA ALA A 173 -18.79 30.82 -9.96
C ALA A 173 -17.29 31.02 -10.19
N GLY A 174 -16.45 30.30 -9.43
CA GLY A 174 -15.02 30.21 -9.68
C GLY A 174 -14.71 29.73 -11.09
N VAL A 175 -15.28 28.59 -11.50
CA VAL A 175 -15.13 28.03 -12.85
C VAL A 175 -15.64 28.97 -13.95
N ARG A 176 -16.69 29.76 -13.72
CA ARG A 176 -17.15 30.77 -14.70
C ARG A 176 -16.19 31.95 -14.78
N ALA A 177 -15.60 32.35 -13.67
CA ALA A 177 -14.65 33.46 -13.59
C ALA A 177 -13.28 33.10 -14.17
N SER A 178 -12.81 31.87 -13.97
CA SER A 178 -11.45 31.43 -14.34
C SER A 178 -11.39 30.30 -15.39
N GLY A 179 -12.55 29.79 -15.85
CA GLY A 179 -12.65 28.58 -16.68
C GLY A 179 -12.59 27.30 -15.84
N MET A 180 -13.01 26.15 -16.41
CA MET A 180 -12.72 24.85 -15.77
C MET A 180 -11.21 24.67 -15.79
N PRO A 181 -10.54 24.54 -14.62
CA PRO A 181 -9.11 24.42 -14.61
C PRO A 181 -8.73 23.10 -15.28
N THR A 182 -7.95 23.19 -16.36
CA THR A 182 -7.15 22.04 -16.81
C THR A 182 -6.18 21.65 -15.69
N ALA A 183 -5.69 20.41 -15.64
CA ALA A 183 -4.70 20.03 -14.62
C ALA A 183 -3.54 21.03 -14.52
N LYS A 184 -3.10 21.58 -15.67
CA LYS A 184 -2.10 22.64 -15.78
C LYS A 184 -2.55 23.98 -15.18
N ALA A 185 -3.79 24.41 -15.42
CA ALA A 185 -4.35 25.64 -14.85
C ALA A 185 -4.63 25.52 -13.35
N LEU A 186 -4.97 24.32 -12.84
CA LEU A 186 -5.11 24.06 -11.41
C LEU A 186 -3.76 24.19 -10.70
N THR A 187 -2.69 23.66 -11.30
CA THR A 187 -1.32 23.83 -10.80
C THR A 187 -0.88 25.29 -10.82
N GLU A 188 -1.27 26.06 -11.85
CA GLU A 188 -1.01 27.50 -11.95
C GLU A 188 -1.75 28.30 -10.85
N LEU A 189 -3.02 28.00 -10.63
CA LEU A 189 -3.85 28.65 -9.61
C LEU A 189 -3.37 28.35 -8.20
N VAL A 190 -2.95 27.11 -7.92
CA VAL A 190 -2.30 26.75 -6.65
C VAL A 190 -0.99 27.53 -6.49
N ARG A 191 -0.20 27.69 -7.55
CA ARG A 191 1.04 28.48 -7.54
C ARG A 191 0.78 29.97 -7.29
N GLN A 192 -0.25 30.52 -7.93
CA GLN A 192 -0.62 31.93 -7.80
C GLN A 192 -1.20 32.24 -6.41
N ALA A 193 -2.04 31.36 -5.86
CA ALA A 193 -2.55 31.47 -4.49
C ALA A 193 -1.43 31.34 -3.43
N VAL A 194 -0.40 30.54 -3.70
CA VAL A 194 0.82 30.45 -2.87
C VAL A 194 1.69 31.72 -3.02
N SER A 195 1.72 32.33 -4.20
CA SER A 195 2.49 33.56 -4.47
C SER A 195 1.82 34.84 -3.96
N GLU A 196 0.49 34.90 -3.88
CA GLU A 196 -0.29 36.05 -3.38
C GLU A 196 -0.28 36.13 -1.84
N ALA A 197 0.23 35.12 -1.15
CA ALA A 197 0.38 35.08 0.32
C ALA A 197 1.44 36.06 0.89
N GLY A 198 2.06 36.89 0.06
CA GLY A 198 2.91 38.03 0.44
C GLY A 198 4.43 37.76 0.36
N PRO A 199 5.28 38.77 0.10
CA PRO A 199 6.68 38.58 -0.34
C PRO A 199 7.74 38.57 0.77
N ASP A 200 7.40 38.55 2.06
CA ASP A 200 8.38 38.77 3.15
C ASP A 200 8.86 37.49 3.87
N GLY A 201 8.76 36.32 3.23
CA GLY A 201 9.30 35.10 3.83
C GLY A 201 9.44 33.96 2.83
N GLY A 202 10.41 34.05 1.92
CA GLY A 202 10.77 32.92 1.06
C GLY A 202 11.00 31.66 1.91
N LEU A 203 10.31 30.58 1.55
CA LEU A 203 10.42 29.30 2.23
C LEU A 203 11.89 28.87 2.26
N ARG A 204 12.40 28.52 3.45
CA ARG A 204 13.79 28.07 3.60
C ARG A 204 13.90 26.56 3.39
N VAL A 205 15.06 26.11 2.92
CA VAL A 205 15.37 24.68 2.90
C VAL A 205 15.34 24.14 4.33
N GLY A 206 14.54 23.09 4.54
CA GLY A 206 14.30 22.45 5.83
C GLY A 206 13.25 23.13 6.72
N GLN A 207 12.67 24.27 6.31
CA GLN A 207 11.58 24.92 7.03
C GLN A 207 10.39 23.95 7.15
N GLY A 208 9.94 23.65 8.37
CA GLY A 208 8.91 22.63 8.65
C GLY A 208 9.45 21.47 9.49
N LEU A 209 10.76 21.23 9.44
CA LEU A 209 11.48 20.24 10.25
C LEU A 209 12.68 20.87 10.99
N PRO A 210 12.45 21.61 12.10
CA PRO A 210 13.51 22.35 12.79
C PRO A 210 14.72 21.50 13.19
N ASP A 211 14.48 20.25 13.61
CA ASP A 211 15.52 19.33 14.06
C ASP A 211 16.42 18.83 12.90
N ARG A 212 15.95 18.97 11.65
CA ARG A 212 16.67 18.51 10.46
C ARG A 212 17.00 19.63 9.47
N GLU A 213 16.65 20.88 9.79
CA GLU A 213 16.84 22.04 8.90
C GLU A 213 18.30 22.19 8.46
N ARG A 214 19.24 22.02 9.39
CA ARG A 214 20.69 22.11 9.10
C ARG A 214 21.15 21.05 8.12
N GLU A 215 20.69 19.82 8.29
CA GLU A 215 21.09 18.69 7.45
C GLU A 215 20.50 18.80 6.04
N MET A 216 19.23 19.23 5.94
CA MET A 216 18.60 19.49 4.65
C MET A 216 19.28 20.63 3.90
N ARG A 217 19.70 21.69 4.59
CA ARG A 217 20.47 22.77 3.97
C ARG A 217 21.82 22.30 3.43
N ALA A 218 22.55 21.51 4.21
CA ALA A 218 23.82 20.93 3.77
C ALA A 218 23.62 20.00 2.55
N ALA A 219 22.56 19.20 2.54
CA ALA A 219 22.21 18.33 1.41
C ALA A 219 21.84 19.14 0.15
N TYR A 220 21.09 20.23 0.30
CA TYR A 220 20.75 21.14 -0.79
C TYR A 220 22.00 21.81 -1.39
N GLU A 221 22.94 22.28 -0.56
CA GLU A 221 24.22 22.84 -1.00
C GLU A 221 25.07 21.82 -1.76
N GLN A 222 25.11 20.57 -1.29
CA GLN A 222 25.83 19.47 -1.96
C GLN A 222 25.26 19.12 -3.34
N LEU A 223 23.99 19.42 -3.59
CA LEU A 223 23.28 19.12 -4.83
C LEU A 223 22.99 20.39 -5.66
N ALA A 224 23.56 21.53 -5.29
CA ALA A 224 23.27 22.82 -5.93
C ALA A 224 23.59 22.84 -7.43
N ASP A 225 24.62 22.11 -7.86
CA ASP A 225 25.03 21.99 -9.27
C ASP A 225 23.95 21.35 -10.17
N ALA A 226 23.00 20.64 -9.58
CA ALA A 226 21.86 20.07 -10.30
C ALA A 226 20.81 21.13 -10.68
N GLY A 227 20.94 22.36 -10.21
CA GLY A 227 19.97 23.43 -10.43
C GLY A 227 18.64 23.10 -9.77
N LEU A 228 18.61 22.91 -8.45
CA LEU A 228 17.40 22.45 -7.77
C LEU A 228 16.29 23.51 -7.66
N GLY A 229 16.64 24.79 -7.80
CA GLY A 229 15.71 25.91 -7.65
C GLY A 229 15.34 26.20 -6.20
N GLN A 230 14.23 26.91 -5.97
CA GLN A 230 13.82 27.36 -4.64
C GLN A 230 12.80 26.40 -3.99
N PRO A 231 12.70 26.37 -2.65
CA PRO A 231 11.65 25.61 -1.97
C PRO A 231 10.24 25.98 -2.43
N ALA A 232 9.47 24.98 -2.84
CA ALA A 232 8.07 25.10 -3.25
C ALA A 232 7.08 24.85 -2.09
N GLY A 233 7.56 24.30 -0.98
CA GLY A 233 6.76 23.97 0.20
C GLY A 233 7.62 23.81 1.45
N GLU A 234 6.96 23.67 2.61
CA GLU A 234 7.62 23.26 3.85
C GLU A 234 8.16 21.83 3.72
N ALA A 235 9.31 21.57 4.34
CA ALA A 235 9.85 20.25 4.53
C ALA A 235 8.93 19.41 5.43
N TRP A 236 8.81 18.13 5.10
CA TRP A 236 7.92 17.19 5.77
C TRP A 236 8.60 15.84 5.96
N ALA A 237 8.13 15.08 6.95
CA ALA A 237 8.71 13.80 7.30
C ALA A 237 7.87 12.64 6.74
N GLN A 238 8.55 11.63 6.21
CA GLN A 238 7.99 10.34 5.82
C GLN A 238 8.77 9.23 6.51
N GLY A 239 8.22 8.69 7.60
CA GLY A 239 8.96 7.76 8.45
C GLY A 239 10.26 8.41 8.95
N ALA A 240 11.41 7.81 8.61
CA ALA A 240 12.73 8.34 8.96
C ALA A 240 13.31 9.35 7.94
N ALA A 241 12.63 9.57 6.82
CA ALA A 241 13.09 10.47 5.77
C ALA A 241 12.55 11.89 5.94
N ALA A 242 13.38 12.88 5.57
CA ALA A 242 13.00 14.28 5.45
C ALA A 242 12.95 14.66 3.98
N LEU A 243 11.84 15.25 3.56
CA LEU A 243 11.50 15.53 2.17
C LEU A 243 11.15 17.00 1.99
N GLN A 244 11.49 17.60 0.85
CA GLN A 244 11.04 18.94 0.49
C GLN A 244 10.94 19.11 -1.02
N ASP A 245 9.81 19.65 -1.48
CA ASP A 245 9.59 19.98 -2.88
C ASP A 245 10.30 21.29 -3.25
N LEU A 246 10.93 21.31 -4.42
CA LEU A 246 11.71 22.42 -4.98
C LEU A 246 11.22 22.71 -6.41
N HIS A 247 11.28 23.98 -6.84
CA HIS A 247 10.87 24.41 -8.17
C HIS A 247 11.90 25.35 -8.79
N HIS A 248 12.02 25.31 -10.11
CA HIS A 248 12.82 26.25 -10.87
C HIS A 248 12.17 27.63 -10.94
N GLU A 249 12.99 28.68 -10.97
CA GLU A 249 12.55 30.06 -11.23
C GLU A 249 12.11 30.28 -12.69
N ARG A 250 12.50 29.37 -13.61
CA ARG A 250 12.15 29.44 -15.04
C ARG A 250 11.06 28.42 -15.38
N ASP A 251 10.04 28.90 -16.09
CA ASP A 251 8.94 28.08 -16.59
C ASP A 251 9.41 26.97 -17.55
N GLY A 252 8.88 25.75 -17.35
CA GLY A 252 9.01 24.63 -18.28
C GLY A 252 9.98 23.51 -17.86
N GLU A 253 10.80 23.72 -16.83
CA GLU A 253 11.67 22.67 -16.29
C GLU A 253 10.96 21.86 -15.18
N PRO A 254 11.20 20.54 -15.09
CA PRO A 254 10.62 19.72 -14.03
C PRO A 254 11.17 20.15 -12.67
N GLY A 255 10.29 20.29 -11.67
CA GLY A 255 10.70 20.53 -10.28
C GLY A 255 11.47 19.35 -9.67
N TRP A 256 11.90 19.47 -8.42
CA TRP A 256 12.69 18.47 -7.71
C TRP A 256 12.09 18.14 -6.35
N VAL A 257 12.44 16.97 -5.83
CA VAL A 257 12.21 16.59 -4.43
C VAL A 257 13.56 16.27 -3.82
N LEU A 258 13.94 17.02 -2.79
CA LEU A 258 15.11 16.71 -1.96
C LEU A 258 14.69 15.64 -0.95
N CYS A 259 15.43 14.54 -0.90
CA CYS A 259 15.19 13.44 0.04
C CYS A 259 16.46 13.17 0.86
N LEU A 260 16.31 13.21 2.18
CA LEU A 260 17.35 12.91 3.16
C LEU A 260 16.92 11.75 4.05
N MET A 261 17.76 10.74 4.17
CA MET A 261 17.55 9.59 5.06
C MET A 261 18.80 9.34 5.89
N ALA A 262 18.64 9.01 7.17
CA ALA A 262 19.78 8.69 8.03
C ALA A 262 20.57 7.49 7.47
N GLY A 263 21.89 7.62 7.41
CA GLY A 263 22.79 6.57 6.90
C GLY A 263 22.78 6.37 5.38
N ARG A 264 22.16 7.27 4.61
CA ARG A 264 22.21 7.28 3.13
C ARG A 264 22.66 8.65 2.61
N PRO A 265 23.37 8.72 1.48
CA PRO A 265 23.65 10.00 0.85
C PRO A 265 22.36 10.70 0.41
N PRO A 266 22.32 12.05 0.43
CA PRO A 266 21.14 12.80 0.00
C PRO A 266 20.89 12.62 -1.50
N VAL A 267 19.62 12.69 -1.89
CA VAL A 267 19.21 12.55 -3.29
C VAL A 267 18.23 13.65 -3.71
N ALA A 268 18.44 14.19 -4.91
CA ALA A 268 17.45 15.04 -5.57
C ALA A 268 16.74 14.25 -6.68
N ILE A 269 15.41 14.24 -6.64
CA ILE A 269 14.58 13.41 -7.53
C ILE A 269 13.74 14.34 -8.39
N ALA A 270 13.84 14.21 -9.71
CA ALA A 270 13.00 15.01 -10.59
C ALA A 270 11.52 14.70 -10.35
N ALA A 271 10.69 15.73 -10.26
CA ALA A 271 9.28 15.63 -9.92
C ALA A 271 8.49 14.58 -10.75
N PRO A 272 8.69 14.44 -12.08
CA PRO A 272 8.02 13.38 -12.84
C PRO A 272 8.33 11.96 -12.35
N ILE A 273 9.57 11.72 -11.90
CA ILE A 273 9.99 10.43 -11.36
C ILE A 273 9.43 10.23 -9.95
N TRP A 274 9.47 11.27 -9.13
CA TRP A 274 8.84 11.25 -7.79
C TRP A 274 7.35 10.92 -7.87
N GLN A 275 6.62 11.56 -8.78
CA GLN A 275 5.20 11.26 -9.01
C GLN A 275 4.98 9.82 -9.50
N ALA A 276 5.89 9.27 -10.32
CA ALA A 276 5.80 7.88 -10.73
C ALA A 276 6.00 6.90 -9.55
N ILE A 277 6.89 7.21 -8.60
CA ILE A 277 7.07 6.43 -7.36
C ILE A 277 5.78 6.48 -6.53
N VAL A 278 5.26 7.68 -6.26
CA VAL A 278 4.04 7.87 -5.47
C VAL A 278 2.83 7.20 -6.11
N GLU A 279 2.65 7.35 -7.43
CA GLU A 279 1.52 6.74 -8.14
C GLU A 279 1.59 5.21 -8.16
N ALA A 280 2.80 4.63 -8.23
CA ALA A 280 2.96 3.18 -8.15
C ALA A 280 2.58 2.64 -6.76
N GLY A 281 2.92 3.34 -5.67
CA GLY A 281 2.55 2.95 -4.31
C GLY A 281 1.09 3.23 -3.92
N ARG A 282 0.40 4.12 -4.65
CA ARG A 282 -0.97 4.60 -4.31
C ARG A 282 -2.02 3.50 -4.23
N HIS A 283 -1.78 2.38 -4.91
CA HIS A 283 -2.72 1.27 -5.00
C HIS A 283 -2.62 0.29 -3.81
N ALA A 284 -1.72 0.54 -2.86
CA ALA A 284 -1.63 -0.22 -1.63
C ALA A 284 -2.81 0.09 -0.70
N PRO A 285 -3.65 -0.91 -0.32
CA PRO A 285 -4.84 -0.67 0.48
C PRO A 285 -4.51 -0.15 1.88
N GLY A 286 -5.04 1.02 2.25
CA GLY A 286 -4.96 1.57 3.60
C GLY A 286 -3.57 1.99 4.06
N GLN A 287 -2.63 2.18 3.13
CA GLN A 287 -1.27 2.63 3.42
C GLN A 287 -0.95 3.92 2.68
N ASP A 288 -0.06 4.73 3.26
CA ASP A 288 0.57 5.83 2.54
C ASP A 288 1.40 5.29 1.37
N PRO A 289 1.38 5.91 0.17
CA PRO A 289 2.07 5.37 -1.00
C PRO A 289 3.57 5.13 -0.80
N LEU A 290 4.25 6.03 -0.08
CA LEU A 290 5.68 5.91 0.19
C LEU A 290 5.97 4.91 1.31
N ALA A 291 5.05 4.75 2.26
CA ALA A 291 5.12 3.65 3.23
C ALA A 291 4.97 2.28 2.56
N ALA A 292 4.24 2.20 1.45
CA ALA A 292 4.11 0.97 0.67
C ALA A 292 5.34 0.69 -0.20
N ILE A 293 5.65 1.59 -1.15
CA ILE A 293 6.69 1.36 -2.16
C ILE A 293 8.12 1.65 -1.67
N GLY A 294 8.26 2.52 -0.67
CA GLY A 294 9.55 2.99 -0.17
C GLY A 294 10.07 4.26 -0.85
N LEU A 295 11.37 4.50 -0.67
CA LEU A 295 12.09 5.67 -1.15
C LEU A 295 13.28 5.24 -2.02
N PRO A 296 13.82 6.13 -2.87
CA PRO A 296 14.96 5.78 -3.72
C PRO A 296 16.13 5.19 -2.94
N ARG A 297 16.66 4.09 -3.46
CA ARG A 297 17.85 3.41 -2.98
C ARG A 297 19.06 3.94 -3.76
N PRO A 298 20.16 4.32 -3.09
CA PRO A 298 21.38 4.72 -3.79
C PRO A 298 21.89 3.56 -4.67
N PRO A 299 22.54 3.86 -5.81
CA PRO A 299 23.26 2.85 -6.57
C PRO A 299 24.32 2.19 -5.68
N GLU A 300 24.69 0.95 -5.99
CA GLU A 300 25.75 0.25 -5.25
C GLU A 300 27.04 1.09 -5.21
N ASP A 301 27.73 1.04 -4.08
CA ASP A 301 28.99 1.75 -3.81
C ASP A 301 28.92 3.29 -3.92
N THR A 302 27.72 3.88 -3.87
CA THR A 302 27.54 5.32 -3.88
C THR A 302 27.40 5.87 -2.45
N ASP A 303 28.47 6.46 -1.94
CA ASP A 303 28.49 7.23 -0.69
C ASP A 303 28.30 8.74 -0.92
N THR A 304 28.15 9.16 -2.19
CA THR A 304 28.05 10.56 -2.57
C THR A 304 26.61 10.99 -2.88
N PRO A 305 26.28 12.28 -2.70
CA PRO A 305 25.02 12.86 -3.16
C PRO A 305 24.78 12.57 -4.64
N TRP A 306 23.53 12.29 -5.00
CA TRP A 306 23.20 11.92 -6.38
C TRP A 306 21.84 12.47 -6.82
N VAL A 307 21.61 12.42 -8.13
CA VAL A 307 20.46 13.05 -8.78
C VAL A 307 19.74 12.02 -9.66
N ILE A 308 18.42 11.94 -9.53
CA ILE A 308 17.56 11.15 -10.41
C ILE A 308 16.86 12.10 -11.38
N ALA A 309 17.41 12.21 -12.59
CA ALA A 309 16.90 13.10 -13.62
C ALA A 309 15.53 12.65 -14.18
N ALA A 310 14.80 13.58 -14.79
CA ALA A 310 13.48 13.30 -15.38
C ALA A 310 13.51 12.24 -16.51
N GLY A 311 14.68 12.06 -17.16
CA GLY A 311 14.89 11.06 -18.20
C GLY A 311 15.25 9.65 -17.69
N SER A 312 15.35 9.46 -16.36
CA SER A 312 15.69 8.16 -15.78
C SER A 312 14.66 7.09 -16.14
N ARG A 313 15.13 5.98 -16.71
CA ARG A 313 14.28 4.86 -17.14
C ARG A 313 13.95 3.90 -16.00
N SER A 314 14.75 3.90 -14.95
CA SER A 314 14.54 3.06 -13.77
C SER A 314 15.04 3.73 -12.51
N VAL A 315 14.41 3.41 -11.39
CA VAL A 315 14.82 3.81 -10.04
C VAL A 315 14.66 2.64 -9.11
N ASP A 316 15.72 2.28 -8.40
CA ASP A 316 15.63 1.31 -7.31
C ASP A 316 15.05 1.99 -6.08
N VAL A 317 14.11 1.34 -5.42
CA VAL A 317 13.36 1.85 -4.26
C VAL A 317 13.39 0.80 -3.15
N ASP A 318 13.39 1.25 -1.89
CA ASP A 318 13.47 0.38 -0.72
C ASP A 318 12.95 1.09 0.55
N GLY A 319 12.73 0.33 1.63
CA GLY A 319 12.30 0.82 2.93
C GLY A 319 10.78 0.89 3.11
N GLY A 320 10.00 0.55 2.08
CA GLY A 320 8.55 0.38 2.17
C GLY A 320 8.14 -1.04 2.54
N SER A 321 6.86 -1.24 2.85
CA SER A 321 6.28 -2.55 3.18
C SER A 321 6.39 -3.56 2.02
N TRP A 322 6.52 -3.07 0.78
CA TRP A 322 6.75 -3.90 -0.40
C TRP A 322 8.17 -4.49 -0.45
N GLY A 323 9.10 -3.90 0.30
CA GLY A 323 10.53 -4.23 0.27
C GLY A 323 11.24 -3.64 -0.94
N ALA A 324 12.48 -4.06 -1.14
CA ALA A 324 13.32 -3.57 -2.23
C ALA A 324 12.74 -3.93 -3.61
N GLY A 325 12.72 -2.96 -4.51
CA GLY A 325 12.20 -3.12 -5.86
C GLY A 325 12.77 -2.11 -6.83
N ARG A 326 12.40 -2.24 -8.10
CA ARG A 326 12.77 -1.36 -9.19
C ARG A 326 11.51 -0.81 -9.84
N LEU A 327 11.41 0.52 -9.88
CA LEU A 327 10.41 1.21 -10.68
C LEU A 327 10.97 1.42 -12.09
N THR A 328 10.34 0.84 -13.10
CA THR A 328 10.68 1.07 -14.51
C THR A 328 9.73 2.10 -15.09
N CYS A 329 10.25 3.25 -15.48
CA CYS A 329 9.51 4.38 -16.03
C CYS A 329 9.46 4.28 -17.56
N SER A 330 8.26 4.13 -18.12
CA SER A 330 8.06 4.43 -19.53
C SER A 330 8.07 5.95 -19.71
N GLY A 331 8.65 6.47 -20.79
CA GLY A 331 8.78 7.93 -21.04
C GLY A 331 7.47 8.73 -21.14
N ARG A 332 6.31 8.11 -20.85
CA ARG A 332 4.99 8.73 -20.72
C ARG A 332 4.56 8.94 -19.25
N GLY A 333 5.46 8.76 -18.28
CA GLY A 333 5.16 8.93 -16.86
C GLY A 333 4.42 7.76 -16.20
N VAL A 334 4.31 6.62 -16.89
CA VAL A 334 3.79 5.38 -16.29
C VAL A 334 4.98 4.58 -15.76
N GLY A 335 5.11 4.58 -14.43
CA GLY A 335 6.08 3.75 -13.70
C GLY A 335 5.48 2.40 -13.33
N ARG A 336 6.19 1.30 -13.61
CA ARG A 336 5.81 -0.04 -13.17
C ARG A 336 6.83 -0.55 -12.17
N TRP A 337 6.37 -0.82 -10.96
CA TRP A 337 7.21 -1.39 -9.91
C TRP A 337 7.35 -2.90 -10.11
N GLN A 338 8.56 -3.41 -9.88
CA GLN A 338 8.91 -4.83 -9.87
C GLN A 338 9.72 -5.12 -8.62
N PRO A 339 9.45 -6.21 -7.88
CA PRO A 339 10.26 -6.58 -6.72
C PRO A 339 11.65 -7.01 -7.17
N LEU A 340 12.66 -6.67 -6.36
CA LEU A 340 13.95 -7.36 -6.45
C LEU A 340 13.79 -8.76 -5.84
N PRO A 341 14.35 -9.82 -6.48
CA PRO A 341 14.19 -11.19 -6.00
C PRO A 341 14.59 -11.35 -4.52
N ARG A 342 13.72 -12.01 -3.74
CA ARG A 342 14.01 -12.42 -2.37
C ARG A 342 13.36 -13.77 -2.06
N PHE A 343 13.99 -14.52 -1.18
CA PHE A 343 13.56 -15.86 -0.77
C PHE A 343 13.15 -15.87 0.69
N SER A 344 12.15 -16.70 1.02
CA SER A 344 11.67 -16.92 2.39
C SER A 344 11.10 -18.33 2.52
N ILE A 345 11.18 -18.92 3.72
CA ILE A 345 10.48 -20.17 4.05
C ILE A 345 9.04 -19.97 4.55
N ASN A 346 8.63 -18.71 4.75
CA ASN A 346 7.28 -18.39 5.20
C ASN A 346 6.26 -18.63 4.09
N GLN A 347 5.24 -19.43 4.38
CA GLN A 347 4.16 -19.76 3.45
C GLN A 347 2.95 -18.85 3.70
N GLY A 348 2.31 -18.41 2.61
CA GLY A 348 1.10 -17.61 2.64
C GLY A 348 -0.14 -18.46 2.89
N ARG A 349 -1.29 -17.80 3.02
CA ARG A 349 -2.59 -18.46 3.26
C ARG A 349 -3.02 -19.37 2.11
N SER A 350 -2.61 -19.03 0.89
CA SER A 350 -2.98 -19.75 -0.33
C SER A 350 -2.15 -21.01 -0.59
N ALA A 351 -1.16 -21.29 0.26
CA ALA A 351 -0.26 -22.43 0.13
C ALA A 351 -1.01 -23.77 0.01
N GLU A 352 -2.14 -23.91 0.68
CA GLU A 352 -2.95 -25.15 0.75
C GLU A 352 -4.28 -25.05 0.00
N ASN A 353 -4.48 -24.01 -0.81
CA ASN A 353 -5.70 -23.90 -1.61
C ASN A 353 -5.84 -25.14 -2.52
N TRP A 354 -7.05 -25.65 -2.68
CA TRP A 354 -7.31 -26.78 -3.60
C TRP A 354 -6.53 -28.07 -3.31
N THR A 355 -6.08 -28.31 -2.08
CA THR A 355 -5.49 -29.62 -1.70
C THR A 355 -6.48 -30.51 -0.94
N ALA A 356 -7.57 -29.93 -0.42
CA ALA A 356 -8.54 -30.65 0.40
C ALA A 356 -9.13 -31.87 -0.33
N GLY A 357 -9.05 -33.04 0.32
CA GLY A 357 -9.56 -34.30 -0.21
C GLY A 357 -8.64 -35.00 -1.21
N GLN A 358 -7.43 -34.49 -1.45
CA GLN A 358 -6.40 -35.13 -2.26
C GLN A 358 -5.22 -35.56 -1.40
N THR A 359 -4.69 -36.76 -1.62
CA THR A 359 -3.51 -37.29 -0.92
C THR A 359 -2.62 -38.07 -1.90
N PRO A 360 -2.05 -37.40 -2.92
CA PRO A 360 -1.13 -38.04 -3.86
C PRO A 360 0.14 -38.53 -3.14
N ALA A 361 0.84 -39.50 -3.70
CA ALA A 361 2.14 -39.90 -3.19
C ALA A 361 3.14 -38.73 -3.18
N LEU A 362 3.25 -37.98 -4.29
CA LEU A 362 4.09 -36.78 -4.40
C LEU A 362 3.31 -35.63 -5.05
N ARG A 363 3.44 -34.42 -4.50
CA ARG A 363 2.96 -33.18 -5.11
C ARG A 363 4.13 -32.24 -5.37
N LEU A 364 4.28 -31.86 -6.63
CA LEU A 364 5.14 -30.76 -7.09
C LEU A 364 4.25 -29.59 -7.48
N ARG A 365 4.45 -28.43 -6.84
CA ARG A 365 3.46 -27.36 -6.87
C ARG A 365 4.10 -25.98 -6.97
N ALA A 366 3.48 -25.13 -7.79
CA ALA A 366 3.75 -23.70 -7.85
C ALA A 366 2.45 -22.91 -7.62
N VAL A 367 2.43 -22.04 -6.60
CA VAL A 367 1.32 -21.12 -6.30
C VAL A 367 1.79 -19.69 -6.47
N VAL A 368 1.16 -18.93 -7.35
CA VAL A 368 1.46 -17.52 -7.61
C VAL A 368 0.35 -16.65 -7.04
N ASN A 369 0.71 -15.77 -6.12
CA ASN A 369 -0.18 -14.73 -5.60
C ASN A 369 0.05 -13.43 -6.36
N LEU A 370 -1.02 -12.91 -6.95
CA LEU A 370 -1.04 -11.73 -7.82
C LEU A 370 -1.93 -10.66 -7.16
N PRO A 371 -1.36 -9.83 -6.27
CA PRO A 371 -2.08 -8.79 -5.58
C PRO A 371 -2.31 -7.58 -6.50
N TRP A 372 -3.20 -7.72 -7.49
CA TRP A 372 -3.55 -6.60 -8.36
C TRP A 372 -4.51 -5.63 -7.68
N ALA A 373 -4.32 -4.34 -7.96
CA ALA A 373 -5.27 -3.30 -7.64
C ALA A 373 -6.58 -3.51 -8.41
N GLU A 374 -7.71 -3.10 -7.81
CA GLU A 374 -9.04 -3.14 -8.44
C GLU A 374 -9.48 -4.53 -8.97
N ALA A 375 -8.90 -5.60 -8.44
CA ALA A 375 -9.15 -6.99 -8.86
C ALA A 375 -10.60 -7.48 -8.64
N SER A 376 -11.44 -6.70 -7.96
CA SER A 376 -12.89 -6.94 -7.87
C SER A 376 -13.62 -6.78 -9.21
N THR A 377 -13.04 -6.04 -10.16
CA THR A 377 -13.60 -5.82 -11.51
C THR A 377 -13.26 -6.92 -12.51
N LEU A 378 -12.31 -7.80 -12.17
CA LEU A 378 -11.86 -8.88 -13.04
C LEU A 378 -12.92 -9.98 -13.16
N GLU A 379 -13.01 -10.59 -14.34
CA GLU A 379 -13.95 -11.68 -14.65
C GLU A 379 -13.32 -12.71 -15.59
N ILE A 380 -13.60 -13.99 -15.33
CA ILE A 380 -13.28 -15.10 -16.23
C ILE A 380 -14.48 -15.34 -17.16
N ASN A 381 -14.48 -14.66 -18.30
CA ASN A 381 -15.55 -14.81 -19.29
C ASN A 381 -15.39 -16.10 -20.12
N LYS A 382 -16.46 -16.45 -20.86
CA LYS A 382 -16.50 -17.66 -21.71
C LYS A 382 -15.39 -17.70 -22.76
N SER A 383 -15.09 -16.57 -23.41
CA SER A 383 -14.07 -16.51 -24.47
C SER A 383 -12.69 -16.82 -23.92
N ARG A 384 -12.34 -16.23 -22.77
CA ARG A 384 -11.06 -16.46 -22.07
C ARG A 384 -10.94 -17.89 -21.59
N ARG A 385 -12.03 -18.48 -21.08
CA ARG A 385 -12.07 -19.88 -20.69
C ARG A 385 -11.82 -20.83 -21.87
N THR A 386 -12.47 -20.59 -23.01
CA THR A 386 -12.24 -21.38 -24.22
C THR A 386 -10.81 -21.23 -24.75
N GLN A 387 -10.22 -20.04 -24.65
CA GLN A 387 -8.81 -19.82 -24.99
C GLN A 387 -7.87 -20.63 -24.08
N LEU A 388 -8.11 -20.62 -22.76
CA LEU A 388 -7.35 -21.45 -21.81
C LEU A 388 -7.46 -22.94 -22.18
N GLU A 389 -8.66 -23.45 -22.43
CA GLU A 389 -8.90 -24.84 -22.82
C GLU A 389 -8.09 -25.25 -24.07
N GLN A 390 -7.90 -24.33 -25.02
CA GLN A 390 -7.09 -24.56 -26.23
C GLN A 390 -5.58 -24.49 -25.98
N GLN A 391 -5.14 -23.66 -25.02
CA GLN A 391 -3.72 -23.46 -24.72
C GLN A 391 -3.17 -24.52 -23.77
N LEU A 392 -3.99 -25.10 -22.88
CA LEU A 392 -3.54 -26.05 -21.85
C LEU A 392 -2.77 -27.28 -22.40
N PRO A 393 -3.19 -27.94 -23.49
CA PRO A 393 -2.41 -29.03 -24.08
C PRO A 393 -1.00 -28.63 -24.56
N HIS A 394 -0.76 -27.33 -24.76
CA HIS A 394 0.50 -26.75 -25.21
C HIS A 394 1.23 -25.97 -24.11
N SER A 395 0.72 -26.02 -22.87
CA SER A 395 1.32 -25.35 -21.72
C SER A 395 2.65 -25.98 -21.31
N ALA A 396 3.48 -25.22 -20.60
CA ALA A 396 4.75 -25.71 -20.08
C ALA A 396 4.53 -26.95 -19.18
N VAL A 397 3.52 -26.93 -18.31
CA VAL A 397 3.22 -28.05 -17.40
C VAL A 397 2.79 -29.31 -18.17
N ALA A 398 1.99 -29.18 -19.24
CA ALA A 398 1.65 -30.32 -20.10
C ALA A 398 2.90 -30.91 -20.78
N GLY A 399 3.81 -30.03 -21.23
CA GLY A 399 5.11 -30.41 -21.76
C GLY A 399 5.96 -31.18 -20.75
N ALA A 400 6.08 -30.68 -19.52
CA ALA A 400 6.87 -31.31 -18.46
C ALA A 400 6.34 -32.71 -18.11
N VAL A 401 5.03 -32.86 -17.91
CA VAL A 401 4.41 -34.17 -17.61
C VAL A 401 4.60 -35.17 -18.76
N THR A 402 4.48 -34.70 -20.01
CA THR A 402 4.77 -35.54 -21.18
C THR A 402 6.24 -35.98 -21.22
N ILE A 403 7.17 -35.09 -20.88
CA ILE A 403 8.61 -35.37 -20.83
C ILE A 403 8.95 -36.41 -19.77
N LEU A 404 8.33 -36.39 -18.59
CA LEU A 404 8.55 -37.39 -17.53
C LEU A 404 8.31 -38.82 -18.04
N SER A 405 7.25 -39.02 -18.82
CA SER A 405 6.91 -40.32 -19.38
C SER A 405 7.82 -40.69 -20.57
N ARG A 406 8.15 -39.71 -21.42
CA ARG A 406 9.07 -39.92 -22.57
C ARG A 406 10.48 -40.31 -22.15
N ARG A 407 11.01 -39.69 -21.09
CA ARG A 407 12.31 -40.06 -20.50
C ARG A 407 12.37 -41.51 -20.05
N ARG A 408 11.22 -42.09 -19.72
CA ARG A 408 11.02 -43.48 -19.33
C ARG A 408 10.50 -44.37 -20.48
N GLY A 409 10.64 -43.90 -21.73
CA GLY A 409 10.33 -44.66 -22.94
C GLY A 409 8.84 -44.84 -23.25
N ALA A 410 7.96 -44.06 -22.63
CA ALA A 410 6.51 -44.11 -22.84
C ALA A 410 5.98 -42.83 -23.50
N GLU A 411 5.08 -42.96 -24.48
CA GLU A 411 4.39 -41.84 -25.12
C GLU A 411 3.04 -41.61 -24.44
N LEU A 412 3.07 -40.98 -23.26
CA LEU A 412 1.87 -40.64 -22.47
C LEU A 412 1.72 -39.11 -22.44
N PRO A 413 1.11 -38.49 -23.47
CA PRO A 413 1.00 -37.04 -23.56
C PRO A 413 -0.06 -36.49 -22.60
N ALA A 414 0.25 -35.38 -21.92
CA ALA A 414 -0.69 -34.63 -21.11
C ALA A 414 -1.60 -33.72 -21.98
N ALA A 415 -2.29 -34.32 -22.95
CA ALA A 415 -3.02 -33.61 -24.00
C ALA A 415 -4.51 -33.39 -23.72
N ARG A 416 -5.12 -34.22 -22.85
CA ARG A 416 -6.56 -34.19 -22.59
C ARG A 416 -6.84 -33.52 -21.25
N TRP A 417 -7.21 -32.24 -21.33
CA TRP A 417 -7.58 -31.44 -20.17
C TRP A 417 -9.09 -31.39 -20.01
N GLU A 418 -9.56 -31.67 -18.80
CA GLU A 418 -10.97 -31.67 -18.42
C GLU A 418 -11.19 -30.68 -17.27
N ARG A 419 -12.44 -30.28 -17.04
CA ARG A 419 -12.76 -29.40 -15.92
C ARG A 419 -12.51 -30.13 -14.61
N GLY A 420 -11.63 -29.56 -13.79
CA GLY A 420 -11.21 -30.14 -12.52
C GLY A 420 -12.26 -30.02 -11.41
N PRO A 421 -11.98 -30.62 -10.24
CA PRO A 421 -12.94 -30.69 -9.12
C PRO A 421 -13.18 -29.35 -8.42
N PHE A 422 -12.35 -28.33 -8.69
CA PHE A 422 -12.35 -27.05 -7.97
C PHE A 422 -13.27 -25.98 -8.57
N GLY A 423 -14.23 -26.40 -9.38
CA GLY A 423 -15.29 -25.56 -9.93
C GLY A 423 -14.82 -24.62 -11.06
N ASN A 424 -15.78 -24.16 -11.85
CA ASN A 424 -15.56 -23.16 -12.89
C ASN A 424 -16.70 -22.13 -12.81
N SER A 425 -16.36 -20.87 -12.57
CA SER A 425 -17.28 -19.73 -12.49
C SER A 425 -16.68 -18.51 -13.16
N ASP A 426 -17.39 -17.40 -13.15
CA ASP A 426 -16.86 -16.07 -13.49
C ASP A 426 -15.70 -15.61 -12.58
N ARG A 427 -15.49 -16.28 -11.43
CA ARG A 427 -14.45 -15.98 -10.44
C ARG A 427 -13.42 -17.10 -10.25
N SER A 428 -13.61 -18.28 -10.84
CA SER A 428 -12.63 -19.37 -10.78
C SER A 428 -12.56 -20.21 -12.04
N ALA A 429 -11.38 -20.77 -12.30
CA ALA A 429 -11.14 -21.74 -13.35
C ALA A 429 -10.29 -22.90 -12.81
N GLY A 430 -10.62 -24.13 -13.18
CA GLY A 430 -9.94 -25.32 -12.70
C GLY A 430 -9.97 -26.43 -13.75
N TYR A 431 -8.78 -26.95 -14.09
CA TYR A 431 -8.61 -27.97 -15.11
C TYR A 431 -7.60 -29.03 -14.69
N THR A 432 -7.82 -30.26 -15.11
CA THR A 432 -6.98 -31.42 -14.79
C THR A 432 -6.72 -32.26 -16.02
N CYS A 433 -5.52 -32.82 -16.13
CA CYS A 433 -5.16 -33.84 -17.09
C CYS A 433 -4.57 -35.03 -16.33
N THR A 434 -5.24 -36.19 -16.38
CA THR A 434 -4.81 -37.40 -15.68
C THR A 434 -4.31 -38.44 -16.68
N ILE A 435 -3.10 -38.93 -16.45
CA ILE A 435 -2.55 -40.13 -17.06
C ILE A 435 -2.86 -41.27 -16.10
N ALA A 436 -3.54 -42.30 -16.60
CA ALA A 436 -3.94 -43.47 -15.82
C ALA A 436 -3.10 -44.70 -16.20
N GLY A 437 -2.99 -45.64 -15.28
CA GLY A 437 -2.52 -47.00 -15.54
C GLY A 437 -3.47 -47.78 -16.45
N PRO A 438 -3.06 -48.97 -16.94
CA PRO A 438 -3.88 -49.80 -17.81
C PRO A 438 -5.22 -50.23 -17.21
N ASP A 439 -5.32 -50.24 -15.87
CA ASP A 439 -6.52 -50.56 -15.09
C ASP A 439 -7.43 -49.34 -14.86
N GLY A 440 -7.03 -48.15 -15.33
CA GLY A 440 -7.74 -46.89 -15.11
C GLY A 440 -7.39 -46.18 -13.80
N THR A 441 -6.48 -46.73 -12.98
CA THR A 441 -6.02 -46.08 -11.75
C THR A 441 -5.22 -44.82 -12.09
N PRO A 442 -5.53 -43.65 -11.51
CA PRO A 442 -4.74 -42.44 -11.71
C PRO A 442 -3.28 -42.67 -11.34
N ALA A 443 -2.36 -42.35 -12.26
CA ALA A 443 -0.93 -42.49 -12.07
C ALA A 443 -0.27 -41.12 -11.86
N VAL A 444 -0.48 -40.21 -12.82
CA VAL A 444 0.04 -38.85 -12.77
C VAL A 444 -1.06 -37.87 -13.16
N THR A 445 -1.26 -36.82 -12.37
CA THR A 445 -2.24 -35.77 -12.64
C THR A 445 -1.55 -34.41 -12.75
N ALA A 446 -1.74 -33.70 -13.85
CA ALA A 446 -1.47 -32.27 -13.94
C ALA A 446 -2.75 -31.49 -13.59
N SER A 447 -2.67 -30.48 -12.74
CA SER A 447 -3.80 -29.62 -12.40
C SER A 447 -3.43 -28.15 -12.54
N VAL A 448 -4.36 -27.33 -13.00
CA VAL A 448 -4.23 -25.86 -12.96
C VAL A 448 -5.47 -25.24 -12.35
N MET A 449 -5.27 -24.23 -11.51
CA MET A 449 -6.35 -23.54 -10.80
C MET A 449 -6.09 -22.04 -10.77
N LEU A 450 -7.13 -21.26 -10.98
CA LEU A 450 -7.13 -19.81 -10.84
C LEU A 450 -8.36 -19.40 -10.02
N ALA A 451 -8.18 -18.56 -9.01
CA ALA A 451 -9.27 -17.86 -8.33
C ALA A 451 -9.02 -16.36 -8.27
N LEU A 452 -10.10 -15.62 -8.49
CA LEU A 452 -10.14 -14.18 -8.28
C LEU A 452 -10.44 -13.87 -6.80
N PRO A 453 -10.16 -12.64 -6.32
CA PRO A 453 -10.33 -12.28 -4.92
C PRO A 453 -11.72 -12.63 -4.37
N THR A 454 -11.77 -13.02 -3.11
CA THR A 454 -13.00 -13.26 -2.36
C THR A 454 -13.02 -12.38 -1.11
N THR A 455 -14.03 -12.55 -0.25
CA THR A 455 -14.03 -11.89 1.06
C THR A 455 -12.91 -12.40 1.99
N MET A 456 -12.38 -13.60 1.73
CA MET A 456 -11.35 -14.27 2.55
C MET A 456 -9.94 -14.12 1.96
N GLU A 457 -9.83 -13.96 0.63
CA GLU A 457 -8.57 -13.88 -0.12
C GLU A 457 -8.56 -12.59 -0.94
N SER A 458 -7.65 -11.67 -0.64
CA SER A 458 -7.63 -10.35 -1.28
C SER A 458 -6.87 -10.33 -2.61
N THR A 459 -6.27 -11.44 -3.01
CA THR A 459 -5.40 -11.53 -4.20
C THR A 459 -5.96 -12.48 -5.26
N VAL A 460 -5.52 -12.32 -6.50
CA VAL A 460 -5.71 -13.36 -7.51
C VAL A 460 -4.68 -14.45 -7.22
N VAL A 461 -5.13 -15.71 -7.18
CA VAL A 461 -4.29 -16.86 -6.87
C VAL A 461 -4.30 -17.79 -8.07
N ALA A 462 -3.12 -18.05 -8.63
CA ALA A 462 -2.90 -19.00 -9.71
C ALA A 462 -2.06 -20.18 -9.20
N CYS A 463 -2.37 -21.39 -9.64
CA CYS A 463 -1.73 -22.60 -9.16
C CYS A 463 -1.56 -23.59 -10.31
N ALA A 464 -0.40 -24.25 -10.35
CA ALA A 464 -0.17 -25.41 -11.19
C ALA A 464 0.49 -26.52 -10.37
N ASP A 465 -0.08 -27.70 -10.44
CA ASP A 465 0.33 -28.90 -9.71
C ASP A 465 0.67 -30.01 -10.69
N VAL A 466 1.70 -30.79 -10.36
CA VAL A 466 1.95 -32.13 -10.91
C VAL A 466 1.95 -33.10 -9.74
N LEU A 467 1.02 -34.04 -9.79
CA LEU A 467 0.77 -35.03 -8.75
C LEU A 467 1.22 -36.39 -9.26
N ILE A 468 2.11 -37.06 -8.53
CA ILE A 468 2.28 -38.51 -8.67
C ILE A 468 1.25 -39.13 -7.73
N GLU A 469 0.13 -39.57 -8.29
CA GLU A 469 -1.02 -40.11 -7.55
C GLU A 469 -0.64 -41.46 -6.94
N ASN A 470 -0.13 -42.37 -7.78
CA ASN A 470 0.27 -43.71 -7.40
C ASN A 470 1.53 -44.14 -8.19
N PRO A 471 2.70 -44.24 -7.54
CA PRO A 471 3.95 -44.64 -8.18
C PRO A 471 3.91 -46.04 -8.81
N GLU A 472 3.14 -46.97 -8.25
CA GLU A 472 2.97 -48.33 -8.79
C GLU A 472 2.12 -48.30 -10.06
N ALA A 473 0.98 -47.60 -10.03
CA ALA A 473 0.15 -47.42 -11.22
C ALA A 473 0.91 -46.71 -12.33
N TRP A 474 1.77 -45.75 -11.97
CA TRP A 474 2.65 -45.10 -12.93
C TRP A 474 3.70 -46.06 -13.49
N ALA A 475 4.35 -46.87 -12.66
CA ALA A 475 5.32 -47.88 -13.11
C ALA A 475 4.70 -48.92 -14.08
N VAL A 476 3.41 -49.25 -13.91
CA VAL A 476 2.67 -50.15 -14.82
C VAL A 476 2.23 -49.43 -16.10
N ALA A 477 1.92 -48.13 -16.03
CA ALA A 477 1.67 -47.30 -17.21
C ALA A 477 2.94 -47.12 -18.07
N LEU A 478 4.08 -47.03 -17.38
CA LEU A 478 5.41 -47.12 -17.94
C LEU A 478 5.71 -48.58 -18.32
N ARG A 479 6.61 -48.83 -19.25
CA ARG A 479 6.97 -50.22 -19.59
C ARG A 479 7.59 -50.90 -18.35
N PRO A 480 7.50 -52.23 -18.18
CA PRO A 480 8.08 -52.91 -17.01
C PRO A 480 9.57 -52.62 -16.81
N GLY A 481 9.99 -52.36 -15.57
CA GLY A 481 11.40 -52.22 -15.17
C GLY A 481 11.95 -50.80 -15.07
N TRP A 482 11.09 -49.76 -15.16
CA TRP A 482 11.51 -48.37 -14.99
C TRP A 482 11.21 -47.85 -13.58
N ASP A 483 12.14 -47.06 -13.05
CA ASP A 483 12.02 -46.39 -11.76
C ASP A 483 11.10 -45.16 -11.87
N THR A 484 10.25 -44.97 -10.86
CA THR A 484 9.32 -43.84 -10.73
C THR A 484 9.81 -42.79 -9.75
N GLN A 485 10.95 -43.02 -9.08
CA GLN A 485 11.68 -41.97 -8.37
C GLN A 485 12.04 -40.85 -9.37
N LEU A 486 11.83 -39.60 -8.96
CA LEU A 486 12.16 -38.43 -9.77
C LEU A 486 13.59 -37.98 -9.49
N GLY A 487 14.35 -37.70 -10.55
CA GLY A 487 15.62 -36.99 -10.42
C GLY A 487 15.40 -35.52 -10.03
N LEU A 488 16.39 -34.89 -9.42
CA LEU A 488 16.30 -33.47 -9.06
C LEU A 488 16.16 -32.55 -10.28
N ASP A 489 16.73 -32.93 -11.42
CA ASP A 489 16.57 -32.23 -12.70
C ASP A 489 15.13 -32.33 -13.23
N GLU A 490 14.45 -33.46 -12.98
CA GLU A 490 13.03 -33.64 -13.30
C GLU A 490 12.14 -32.79 -12.41
N VAL A 491 12.43 -32.76 -11.09
CA VAL A 491 11.73 -31.89 -10.14
C VAL A 491 11.89 -30.42 -10.54
N GLN A 492 13.10 -29.99 -10.89
CA GLN A 492 13.36 -28.65 -11.41
C GLN A 492 12.55 -28.35 -12.68
N ALA A 493 12.58 -29.25 -13.66
CA ALA A 493 11.84 -29.07 -14.91
C ALA A 493 10.33 -28.94 -14.67
N VAL A 494 9.78 -29.73 -13.74
CA VAL A 494 8.37 -29.69 -13.38
C VAL A 494 8.02 -28.41 -12.61
N LEU A 495 8.79 -28.03 -11.60
CA LEU A 495 8.55 -26.79 -10.84
C LEU A 495 8.70 -25.55 -11.73
N LEU A 496 9.67 -25.52 -12.64
CA LEU A 496 9.84 -24.45 -13.61
C LEU A 496 8.60 -24.33 -14.51
N ALA A 497 8.13 -25.46 -15.04
CA ALA A 497 6.97 -25.52 -15.91
C ALA A 497 5.66 -25.16 -15.20
N ALA A 498 5.51 -25.60 -13.95
CA ALA A 498 4.39 -25.24 -13.09
C ALA A 498 4.40 -23.73 -12.79
N TRP A 499 5.56 -23.17 -12.43
CA TRP A 499 5.71 -21.74 -12.19
C TRP A 499 5.41 -20.92 -13.44
N GLU A 500 5.99 -21.25 -14.59
CA GLU A 500 5.72 -20.60 -15.89
C GLU A 500 4.22 -20.62 -16.23
N THR A 501 3.57 -21.79 -16.07
CA THR A 501 2.14 -21.93 -16.34
C THR A 501 1.30 -21.06 -15.38
N ALA A 502 1.59 -21.08 -14.08
CA ALA A 502 0.86 -20.32 -13.08
C ALA A 502 1.10 -18.81 -13.16
N ALA A 503 2.28 -18.37 -13.57
CA ALA A 503 2.67 -16.96 -13.63
C ALA A 503 2.34 -16.28 -14.97
N GLU A 504 2.25 -17.02 -16.07
CA GLU A 504 2.02 -16.46 -17.41
C GLU A 504 0.69 -16.90 -18.02
N LEU A 505 0.43 -18.21 -18.11
CA LEU A 505 -0.76 -18.72 -18.82
C LEU A 505 -2.07 -18.44 -18.07
N LEU A 506 -2.12 -18.73 -16.77
CA LEU A 506 -3.36 -18.57 -15.99
C LEU A 506 -3.77 -17.11 -15.82
N PRO A 507 -2.86 -16.15 -15.57
CA PRO A 507 -3.20 -14.72 -15.45
C PRO A 507 -3.84 -14.13 -16.71
N ASP A 508 -3.50 -14.59 -17.91
CA ASP A 508 -4.07 -14.09 -19.18
C ASP A 508 -5.58 -14.34 -19.33
N VAL A 509 -6.14 -15.21 -18.50
CA VAL A 509 -7.56 -15.54 -18.48
C VAL A 509 -8.41 -14.37 -17.97
N VAL A 510 -7.81 -13.45 -17.21
CA VAL A 510 -8.54 -12.32 -16.59
C VAL A 510 -8.39 -11.00 -17.34
N GLY A 511 -7.57 -10.94 -18.39
CA GLY A 511 -7.27 -9.70 -19.10
C GLY A 511 -5.84 -9.64 -19.59
N ASP A 512 -5.28 -8.43 -19.67
CA ASP A 512 -3.86 -8.18 -19.90
C ASP A 512 -3.18 -7.89 -18.55
N PRO A 513 -2.44 -8.86 -17.95
CA PRO A 513 -1.74 -8.67 -16.69
C PRO A 513 -0.73 -7.51 -16.72
N ALA A 514 -0.21 -7.12 -17.89
CA ALA A 514 0.73 -6.01 -18.01
C ALA A 514 0.07 -4.64 -17.80
N SER A 515 -1.25 -4.56 -17.99
CA SER A 515 -2.05 -3.35 -17.77
C SER A 515 -2.45 -3.13 -16.30
N LEU A 516 -2.31 -4.16 -15.46
CA LEU A 516 -2.76 -4.13 -14.06
C LEU A 516 -1.66 -3.57 -13.14
N LYS A 517 -2.09 -2.84 -12.11
CA LYS A 517 -1.22 -2.25 -11.08
C LYS A 517 -1.12 -3.16 -9.87
N TRP A 518 -0.01 -3.09 -9.15
CA TRP A 518 0.20 -3.86 -7.91
C TRP A 518 -0.43 -3.14 -6.72
N ALA A 519 -1.06 -3.91 -5.82
CA ALA A 519 -1.49 -3.50 -4.49
C ALA A 519 -0.55 -4.02 -3.37
N ALA A 520 0.28 -5.02 -3.69
CA ALA A 520 1.34 -5.57 -2.84
C ALA A 520 2.40 -6.29 -3.72
N PRO A 521 3.51 -6.78 -3.16
CA PRO A 521 4.47 -7.58 -3.92
C PRO A 521 3.88 -8.92 -4.35
N PRO A 522 4.01 -9.32 -5.63
CA PRO A 522 3.64 -10.66 -6.07
C PRO A 522 4.61 -11.71 -5.48
N THR A 523 4.07 -12.89 -5.19
CA THR A 523 4.87 -14.01 -4.66
C THR A 523 4.60 -15.30 -5.42
N THR A 524 5.61 -16.16 -5.48
CA THR A 524 5.51 -17.54 -5.98
C THR A 524 5.96 -18.48 -4.88
N GLU A 525 5.13 -19.44 -4.51
CA GLU A 525 5.48 -20.51 -3.58
C GLU A 525 5.73 -21.80 -4.35
N LEU A 526 6.90 -22.40 -4.16
CA LEU A 526 7.27 -23.68 -4.72
C LEU A 526 7.27 -24.73 -3.61
N ARG A 527 6.69 -25.90 -3.87
CA ARG A 527 6.53 -26.97 -2.89
C ARG A 527 6.82 -28.34 -3.49
N ILE A 528 7.45 -29.17 -2.67
CA ILE A 528 7.66 -30.60 -2.89
C ILE A 528 7.11 -31.29 -1.64
N THR A 529 6.02 -32.05 -1.77
CA THR A 529 5.36 -32.70 -0.63
C THR A 529 5.03 -34.16 -0.88
N SER A 530 5.35 -35.00 0.10
CA SER A 530 4.85 -36.37 0.24
C SER A 530 3.57 -36.33 1.07
N GLU A 531 2.44 -36.77 0.51
CA GLU A 531 1.11 -36.57 1.11
C GLU A 531 0.34 -37.86 1.40
N GLN A 532 0.74 -39.00 0.81
CA GLN A 532 0.11 -40.29 1.04
C GLN A 532 0.76 -41.01 2.23
N PRO A 533 0.05 -41.27 3.33
CA PRO A 533 0.61 -42.00 4.47
C PRO A 533 0.89 -43.46 4.11
N ALA A 534 1.96 -44.03 4.66
CA ALA A 534 2.17 -45.47 4.65
C ALA A 534 1.13 -46.19 5.54
N GLU A 535 1.06 -47.52 5.49
CA GLU A 535 0.11 -48.32 6.28
C GLU A 535 0.14 -48.04 7.79
N ASN A 536 1.30 -47.61 8.31
CA ASN A 536 1.50 -47.23 9.70
C ASN A 536 1.03 -45.79 10.04
N GLY A 537 0.46 -45.07 9.07
CA GLY A 537 -0.01 -43.70 9.22
C GLY A 537 1.09 -42.62 9.15
N VAL A 538 2.35 -43.00 8.93
CA VAL A 538 3.48 -42.07 8.83
C VAL A 538 3.67 -41.65 7.37
N LEU A 539 3.90 -40.36 7.13
CA LEU A 539 4.22 -39.86 5.79
C LEU A 539 5.61 -40.35 5.35
N PRO A 540 5.76 -40.88 4.12
CA PRO A 540 7.05 -41.20 3.54
C PRO A 540 7.94 -39.95 3.49
N VAL A 541 9.24 -40.16 3.70
CA VAL A 541 10.24 -39.11 3.49
C VAL A 541 10.39 -38.83 2.00
N LEU A 542 10.75 -37.60 1.62
CA LEU A 542 10.86 -37.22 0.21
C LEU A 542 11.87 -38.07 -0.57
N ASP A 543 12.95 -38.50 0.08
CA ASP A 543 14.02 -39.32 -0.51
C ASP A 543 13.51 -40.63 -1.12
N THR A 544 12.33 -41.13 -0.73
CA THR A 544 11.75 -42.34 -1.33
C THR A 544 11.08 -42.08 -2.69
N LEU A 545 10.79 -40.81 -3.01
CA LEU A 545 10.06 -40.40 -4.22
C LEU A 545 10.89 -39.44 -5.10
N VAL A 546 11.89 -38.77 -4.52
CA VAL A 546 12.80 -37.86 -5.20
C VAL A 546 14.23 -38.21 -4.82
N ASP A 547 15.12 -38.30 -5.81
CA ASP A 547 16.55 -38.39 -5.55
C ASP A 547 17.09 -37.02 -5.11
N LEU A 548 17.25 -36.86 -3.80
CA LEU A 548 17.84 -35.67 -3.17
C LEU A 548 19.35 -35.80 -2.95
N GLY A 549 19.98 -36.89 -3.40
CA GLY A 549 21.43 -37.09 -3.31
C GLY A 549 22.28 -35.94 -3.84
N PRO A 550 21.91 -35.27 -4.96
CA PRO A 550 22.64 -34.11 -5.46
C PRO A 550 22.68 -32.90 -4.51
N LEU A 551 21.79 -32.81 -3.51
CA LEU A 551 21.81 -31.75 -2.50
C LEU A 551 22.84 -32.00 -1.38
N GLY A 552 23.49 -33.17 -1.37
CA GLY A 552 24.44 -33.56 -0.34
C GLY A 552 23.77 -34.16 0.91
N PRO A 553 24.53 -34.32 2.01
CA PRO A 553 24.01 -34.85 3.26
C PRO A 553 22.97 -33.91 3.89
N ASN A 554 22.03 -34.48 4.64
CA ASN A 554 21.02 -33.73 5.38
C ASN A 554 21.30 -33.80 6.90
N ASP A 555 21.70 -32.68 7.47
CA ASP A 555 22.04 -32.57 8.90
C ASP A 555 20.82 -32.59 9.82
N ASN A 556 19.63 -32.26 9.29
CA ASN A 556 18.38 -32.17 10.04
C ASN A 556 17.49 -33.42 9.90
N GLY A 557 17.98 -34.44 9.20
CA GLY A 557 17.25 -35.66 8.90
C GLY A 557 16.18 -35.50 7.80
N PRO A 558 15.70 -36.61 7.25
CA PRO A 558 14.82 -36.62 6.09
C PRO A 558 13.43 -36.07 6.44
N ARG A 559 12.79 -35.38 5.49
CA ARG A 559 11.50 -34.70 5.69
C ARG A 559 10.49 -35.03 4.59
N PRO A 560 9.18 -34.98 4.89
CA PRO A 560 8.13 -35.19 3.89
C PRO A 560 7.81 -33.94 3.06
N LYS A 561 8.43 -32.79 3.35
CA LYS A 561 8.10 -31.50 2.74
C LYS A 561 9.31 -30.59 2.61
N LEU A 562 9.43 -29.96 1.44
CA LEU A 562 10.27 -28.78 1.17
C LEU A 562 9.40 -27.67 0.58
N ALA A 563 9.66 -26.42 0.97
CA ALA A 563 8.93 -25.27 0.45
C ALA A 563 9.77 -23.99 0.49
N VAL A 564 9.57 -23.13 -0.51
CA VAL A 564 10.17 -21.79 -0.58
C VAL A 564 9.21 -20.81 -1.23
N THR A 565 9.21 -19.59 -0.72
CA THR A 565 8.46 -18.45 -1.25
C THR A 565 9.44 -17.47 -1.89
N ILE A 566 9.19 -17.14 -3.14
CA ILE A 566 9.95 -16.22 -3.97
C ILE A 566 9.11 -14.95 -4.14
N THR A 567 9.63 -13.79 -3.74
CA THR A 567 9.06 -12.51 -4.18
C THR A 567 9.85 -12.06 -5.40
N ALA A 568 9.23 -12.08 -6.58
CA ALA A 568 9.86 -11.71 -7.85
C ALA A 568 8.77 -11.26 -8.85
N ALA A 569 9.17 -10.62 -9.95
CA ALA A 569 8.24 -10.27 -11.01
C ALA A 569 7.61 -11.56 -11.61
N PRO A 570 6.28 -11.68 -11.79
CA PRO A 570 5.69 -12.93 -12.30
C PRO A 570 6.09 -13.21 -13.76
N ALA A 571 6.10 -12.16 -14.57
CA ALA A 571 6.52 -12.21 -15.96
C ALA A 571 8.04 -11.91 -16.04
N MET A 572 8.78 -12.92 -16.49
CA MET A 572 10.22 -12.89 -16.70
C MET A 572 10.54 -13.87 -17.83
N ASP A 573 11.71 -13.74 -18.46
CA ASP A 573 12.11 -14.74 -19.43
C ASP A 573 12.43 -16.08 -18.76
N ARG A 574 12.45 -17.15 -19.57
CA ARG A 574 12.64 -18.51 -19.05
C ARG A 574 14.02 -18.73 -18.44
N ALA A 575 15.06 -18.05 -18.92
CA ALA A 575 16.42 -18.19 -18.41
C ALA A 575 16.55 -17.53 -17.03
N GLU A 576 15.99 -16.33 -16.88
CA GLU A 576 15.85 -15.63 -15.60
C GLU A 576 15.06 -16.47 -14.59
N ARG A 577 13.92 -17.03 -15.01
CA ARG A 577 13.11 -17.92 -14.15
C ARG A 577 13.87 -19.16 -13.71
N GLN A 578 14.60 -19.79 -14.64
CA GLN A 578 15.40 -20.97 -14.33
C GLN A 578 16.53 -20.64 -13.35
N HIS A 579 17.17 -19.49 -13.51
CA HIS A 579 18.19 -19.03 -12.58
C HIS A 579 17.63 -18.80 -11.18
N LEU A 580 16.52 -18.06 -11.06
CA LEU A 580 15.84 -17.82 -9.78
C LEU A 580 15.31 -19.10 -9.14
N LEU A 581 14.83 -20.06 -9.93
CA LEU A 581 14.41 -21.37 -9.42
C LEU A 581 15.57 -22.09 -8.74
N ARG A 582 16.76 -22.13 -9.37
CA ARG A 582 17.94 -22.77 -8.78
C ARG A 582 18.35 -22.12 -7.47
N GLU A 583 18.43 -20.79 -7.45
CA GLU A 583 18.73 -20.05 -6.22
C GLU A 583 17.69 -20.33 -5.11
N ALA A 584 16.40 -20.36 -5.46
CA ALA A 584 15.34 -20.69 -4.53
C ALA A 584 15.44 -22.12 -4.00
N LEU A 585 15.83 -23.09 -4.84
CA LEU A 585 16.03 -24.47 -4.43
C LEU A 585 17.25 -24.63 -3.52
N VAL A 586 18.34 -23.91 -3.76
CA VAL A 586 19.48 -23.88 -2.81
C VAL A 586 19.06 -23.27 -1.48
N HIS A 587 18.37 -22.12 -1.50
CA HIS A 587 17.86 -21.48 -0.29
C HIS A 587 16.93 -22.43 0.50
N MET A 588 16.06 -23.14 -0.21
CA MET A 588 15.19 -24.18 0.36
C MET A 588 16.02 -25.32 0.93
N ALA A 589 16.97 -25.87 0.19
CA ALA A 589 17.81 -26.98 0.64
C ALA A 589 18.57 -26.63 1.93
N HIS A 590 19.21 -25.45 1.98
CA HIS A 590 19.91 -24.92 3.15
C HIS A 590 18.97 -24.80 4.36
N ALA A 591 17.80 -24.20 4.18
CA ALA A 591 16.84 -24.02 5.27
C ALA A 591 16.29 -25.34 5.82
N PHE A 592 16.41 -26.43 5.06
CA PHE A 592 15.93 -27.75 5.43
C PHE A 592 17.06 -28.75 5.76
N GLY A 593 18.31 -28.31 5.87
CA GLY A 593 19.43 -29.09 6.41
C GLY A 593 20.45 -29.63 5.40
N TYR A 594 20.30 -29.33 4.11
CA TYR A 594 21.25 -29.68 3.07
C TYR A 594 22.26 -28.54 2.89
N VAL A 595 23.23 -28.41 3.80
CA VAL A 595 24.13 -27.24 3.88
C VAL A 595 25.13 -27.15 2.72
N ASP A 596 25.41 -28.28 2.05
CA ASP A 596 26.35 -28.38 0.93
C ASP A 596 25.69 -28.16 -0.44
N ALA A 597 24.40 -27.81 -0.49
CA ALA A 597 23.71 -27.56 -1.74
C ALA A 597 24.26 -26.29 -2.42
N GLU A 598 24.61 -26.39 -3.70
CA GLU A 598 25.15 -25.30 -4.51
C GLU A 598 24.40 -25.16 -5.84
N THR A 599 24.35 -23.95 -6.38
CA THR A 599 23.67 -23.67 -7.67
C THR A 599 24.30 -24.38 -8.85
N ASP A 600 25.61 -24.62 -8.81
CA ASP A 600 26.37 -25.25 -9.91
C ASP A 600 26.07 -26.75 -10.04
N VAL A 601 25.52 -27.34 -8.99
CA VAL A 601 25.11 -28.75 -8.91
C VAL A 601 23.65 -28.93 -9.39
N LEU A 602 22.90 -27.84 -9.61
CA LEU A 602 21.46 -27.82 -9.94
C LEU A 602 21.13 -27.47 -11.40
#